data_AF-A0A6G9QPA2-F1
#
_entry.id   AF-A0A6G9QPA2-F1
#
_cell.length_a   1.000
_cell.length_b   1.000
_cell.length_c   1.000
_cell.angle_alpha   90.00
_cell.angle_beta   90.00
_cell.angle_gamma   90.00
#
_symmetry.space_group_name_H-M   'P 1'
#
loop_
_entity.id
_entity.type
_entity.pdbx_description
1 polymer ?
#
loop_
_entity_poly.entity_id
_entity_poly.type
_entity_poly.pdbx_seq_one_letter_code
_entity_poly.pdbx_strand_id
1 'polypeptide(L)'
;MNKLKISMIAAVLFAQGCTQGPDIGKLDDTAMRKLGDEIIDVYTLNESAIKDWFDDKADFEAKVEAIRGINESEAKISAINKLIDEMDLVQLIDDVKPFDLEEKKAKLLAIYQARLDAENKTLTKVKAEFDAYLPIYNESKSAYEKGEADRAALSAKKDQLNKDFQDARNAAIESLSQVGIGRSSDLVKGLTKDWKFRVYSYNYSEKISKKSCRELNNATSGKTLTHHFYSDASIDANKTEISCASFIVSFSDSSVSKLGEPQLNAITNALNKAIINVNDGNQLVKLRNEYYKTHPDIADLHDRYRYTDRRKMEGLESSLKYAQEGVDRVALPSDQQIIDEVVMDHFRTVTMYEDFHINNLLLNELEYVSTVGSDGRFKLDNTEDFNLFFIHSKRKFNQKAAFKVIRLAEFGDSPLAVVDFNGILQTKDFQTITL
;
A
#
# COMPACT_ATOMS: atom_id res chain seq x y z
N MET A 1 -7.61 25.56 -16.84
CA MET A 1 -7.72 26.77 -16.02
C MET A 1 -6.80 27.84 -16.58
N ASN A 2 -7.34 28.83 -17.29
CA ASN A 2 -6.58 30.02 -17.66
C ASN A 2 -6.26 30.77 -16.36
N LYS A 3 -4.98 31.05 -16.11
CA LYS A 3 -4.57 31.91 -14.99
C LYS A 3 -5.17 33.29 -15.24
N LEU A 4 -6.20 33.66 -14.48
CA LEU A 4 -6.68 35.04 -14.41
C LEU A 4 -5.50 35.92 -13.99
N LYS A 5 -5.20 36.94 -14.81
CA LYS A 5 -4.23 37.98 -14.46
C LYS A 5 -4.88 38.89 -13.44
N ILE A 6 -4.46 38.79 -12.18
CA ILE A 6 -4.71 39.79 -11.15
C ILE A 6 -3.84 40.99 -11.52
N SER A 7 -4.46 42.12 -11.85
CA SER A 7 -3.74 43.40 -11.90
C SER A 7 -4.14 44.18 -10.67
N MET A 8 -3.16 44.48 -9.82
CA MET A 8 -3.36 45.30 -8.62
C MET A 8 -3.75 46.72 -9.04
N ILE A 9 -4.87 47.22 -8.52
CA ILE A 9 -5.30 48.62 -8.60
C ILE A 9 -5.07 49.21 -7.21
N ALA A 10 -3.95 49.90 -7.00
CA ALA A 10 -3.65 50.51 -5.71
C ALA A 10 -4.44 51.81 -5.54
N ALA A 11 -5.07 51.97 -4.37
CA ALA A 11 -5.64 53.24 -3.93
C ALA A 11 -4.74 53.88 -2.84
N VAL A 12 -4.72 55.20 -2.71
CA VAL A 12 -3.97 55.93 -1.66
C VAL A 12 -4.84 57.03 -1.09
N LEU A 13 -5.09 57.01 0.23
CA LEU A 13 -5.99 57.94 0.92
C LEU A 13 -5.18 59.08 1.57
N PHE A 14 -5.72 60.28 1.56
CA PHE A 14 -5.15 61.47 2.19
C PHE A 14 -6.20 62.06 3.12
N ALA A 15 -5.85 62.33 4.38
CA ALA A 15 -6.65 63.15 5.28
C ALA A 15 -6.12 64.59 5.19
N GLN A 16 -6.99 65.57 4.93
CA GLN A 16 -6.57 66.97 4.81
C GLN A 16 -6.73 67.69 6.14
N GLY A 17 -5.68 68.41 6.57
CA GLY A 17 -5.78 69.42 7.63
C GLY A 17 -6.15 70.77 7.00
N CYS A 18 -7.21 71.40 7.48
CA CYS A 18 -7.82 72.60 6.86
C CYS A 18 -6.84 73.76 6.63
N THR A 19 -6.82 74.37 5.44
CA THR A 19 -6.66 75.84 5.27
C THR A 19 -7.21 76.33 3.91
N GLN A 20 -7.57 77.61 3.84
CA GLN A 20 -8.30 78.24 2.73
C GLN A 20 -7.42 78.56 1.51
N GLY A 21 -7.54 77.77 0.44
CA GLY A 21 -7.00 78.04 -0.92
C GLY A 21 -7.11 76.81 -1.82
N PRO A 22 -7.17 76.91 -3.18
CA PRO A 22 -7.25 75.73 -4.05
C PRO A 22 -5.96 74.90 -3.93
N ASP A 23 -6.04 73.74 -3.26
CA ASP A 23 -4.87 72.94 -2.98
C ASP A 23 -4.49 72.09 -4.22
N ILE A 24 -3.27 72.33 -4.71
CA ILE A 24 -2.68 71.57 -5.82
C ILE A 24 -1.65 70.62 -5.20
N GLY A 25 -1.92 69.32 -5.22
CA GLY A 25 -0.93 68.31 -4.88
C GLY A 25 -0.05 67.95 -6.08
N LYS A 26 1.14 67.40 -5.81
CA LYS A 26 2.09 66.98 -6.85
C LYS A 26 2.74 65.63 -6.48
N LEU A 27 2.64 64.65 -7.36
CA LEU A 27 3.45 63.42 -7.30
C LEU A 27 4.90 63.73 -7.70
N ASP A 28 5.87 63.15 -6.99
CA ASP A 28 7.27 63.36 -7.34
C ASP A 28 7.66 62.67 -8.66
N ASP A 29 8.73 63.16 -9.28
CA ASP A 29 9.19 62.69 -10.59
C ASP A 29 9.67 61.22 -10.58
N THR A 30 9.94 60.66 -9.40
CA THR A 30 10.34 59.25 -9.22
C THR A 30 9.11 58.35 -9.23
N ALA A 31 8.04 58.77 -8.57
CA ALA A 31 6.72 58.13 -8.60
C ALA A 31 6.16 58.13 -10.03
N MET A 32 6.18 59.28 -10.71
CA MET A 32 5.71 59.40 -12.10
C MET A 32 6.48 58.47 -13.05
N ARG A 33 7.80 58.30 -12.86
CA ARG A 33 8.61 57.36 -13.67
C ARG A 33 8.30 55.89 -13.43
N LYS A 34 7.91 55.52 -12.21
CA LYS A 34 7.52 54.13 -11.88
C LYS A 34 6.15 53.76 -12.44
N LEU A 35 5.25 54.74 -12.56
CA LEU A 35 3.89 54.54 -13.05
C LEU A 35 3.81 54.46 -14.59
N GLY A 36 4.78 55.03 -15.33
CA GLY A 36 4.86 54.83 -16.78
C GLY A 36 3.69 55.48 -17.53
N ASP A 37 2.98 54.70 -18.38
CA ASP A 37 1.88 55.17 -19.24
C ASP A 37 0.48 55.10 -18.57
N GLU A 38 0.44 54.79 -17.28
CA GLU A 38 -0.79 54.60 -16.48
C GLU A 38 -1.52 55.93 -16.26
N ILE A 39 -2.86 55.87 -16.16
CA ILE A 39 -3.68 57.05 -15.87
C ILE A 39 -3.95 57.06 -14.37
N ILE A 40 -3.74 58.22 -13.75
CA ILE A 40 -4.00 58.42 -12.33
C ILE A 40 -5.16 59.38 -12.22
N ASP A 41 -6.30 58.86 -11.81
CA ASP A 41 -7.48 59.65 -11.49
C ASP A 41 -7.52 59.90 -9.99
N VAL A 42 -7.96 61.09 -9.61
CA VAL A 42 -8.11 61.56 -8.24
C VAL A 42 -9.58 61.64 -7.96
N TYR A 43 -9.97 61.03 -6.86
CA TYR A 43 -11.33 60.99 -6.35
C TYR A 43 -11.34 61.57 -4.94
N THR A 44 -12.50 62.02 -4.48
CA THR A 44 -12.76 62.37 -3.09
C THR A 44 -13.68 61.35 -2.45
N LEU A 45 -13.63 61.32 -1.13
CA LEU A 45 -14.53 60.54 -0.31
C LEU A 45 -14.90 61.36 0.91
N ASN A 46 -16.21 61.48 1.17
CA ASN A 46 -16.69 62.16 2.36
C ASN A 46 -16.39 61.32 3.62
N GLU A 47 -16.14 61.97 4.76
CA GLU A 47 -16.02 61.28 6.05
C GLU A 47 -17.25 60.42 6.36
N SER A 48 -18.44 60.89 6.01
CA SER A 48 -19.68 60.12 6.18
C SER A 48 -19.66 58.84 5.35
N ALA A 49 -19.12 58.87 4.12
CA ALA A 49 -19.04 57.70 3.25
C ALA A 49 -18.06 56.64 3.76
N ILE A 50 -16.97 57.04 4.45
CA ILE A 50 -16.07 56.09 5.13
C ILE A 50 -16.81 55.40 6.28
N LYS A 51 -17.58 56.15 7.05
CA LYS A 51 -18.36 55.61 8.16
C LYS A 51 -19.44 54.66 7.66
N ASP A 52 -20.18 55.07 6.63
CA ASP A 52 -21.22 54.26 5.99
C ASP A 52 -20.60 52.97 5.41
N TRP A 53 -19.42 53.03 4.79
CA TRP A 53 -18.69 51.83 4.34
C TRP A 53 -18.29 50.88 5.48
N PHE A 54 -17.82 51.41 6.62
CA PHE A 54 -17.52 50.57 7.80
C PHE A 54 -18.77 49.89 8.36
N ASP A 55 -19.88 50.63 8.41
CA ASP A 55 -21.17 50.12 8.88
C ASP A 55 -21.72 49.05 7.91
N ASP A 56 -21.64 49.29 6.59
CA ASP A 56 -22.04 48.33 5.54
C ASP A 56 -21.18 47.07 5.54
N LYS A 57 -19.86 47.23 5.76
CA LYS A 57 -18.95 46.08 5.93
C LYS A 57 -19.36 45.25 7.15
N ALA A 58 -19.62 45.88 8.29
CA ALA A 58 -20.01 45.19 9.51
C ALA A 58 -21.37 44.48 9.34
N ASP A 59 -22.32 45.11 8.64
CA ASP A 59 -23.60 44.50 8.26
C ASP A 59 -23.41 43.27 7.36
N PHE A 60 -22.53 43.36 6.35
CA PHE A 60 -22.20 42.25 5.46
C PHE A 60 -21.58 41.07 6.22
N GLU A 61 -20.57 41.32 7.06
CA GLU A 61 -19.94 40.29 7.90
C GLU A 61 -20.97 39.61 8.82
N ALA A 62 -21.90 40.38 9.40
CA ALA A 62 -22.99 39.85 10.22
C ALA A 62 -23.95 38.95 9.41
N LYS A 63 -24.28 39.33 8.17
CA LYS A 63 -25.10 38.51 7.26
C LYS A 63 -24.41 37.19 6.90
N VAL A 64 -23.10 37.22 6.61
CA VAL A 64 -22.30 36.01 6.32
C VAL A 64 -22.32 35.05 7.52
N GLU A 65 -22.12 35.55 8.74
CA GLU A 65 -22.18 34.72 9.95
C GLU A 65 -23.59 34.19 10.24
N ALA A 66 -24.64 34.99 9.98
CA ALA A 66 -26.01 34.51 10.08
C ALA A 66 -26.29 33.34 9.13
N ILE A 67 -25.81 33.41 7.89
CA ILE A 67 -25.92 32.31 6.91
C ILE A 67 -25.16 31.07 7.37
N ARG A 68 -23.97 31.21 7.97
CA ARG A 68 -23.22 30.06 8.52
C ARG A 68 -24.04 29.26 9.51
N GLY A 69 -24.81 29.94 10.37
CA GLY A 69 -25.68 29.35 11.39
C GLY A 69 -26.93 28.64 10.86
N ILE A 70 -27.28 28.78 9.57
CA ILE A 70 -28.43 28.08 8.98
C ILE A 70 -28.06 26.61 8.77
N ASN A 71 -28.86 25.72 9.36
CA ASN A 71 -28.68 24.26 9.27
C ASN A 71 -29.53 23.63 8.15
N GLU A 72 -30.63 24.26 7.75
CA GLU A 72 -31.51 23.75 6.70
C GLU A 72 -30.97 24.17 5.32
N SER A 73 -30.68 23.20 4.47
CA SER A 73 -29.98 23.43 3.20
C SER A 73 -30.76 24.35 2.25
N GLU A 74 -32.08 24.20 2.13
CA GLU A 74 -32.92 25.06 1.27
C GLU A 74 -32.94 26.51 1.76
N ALA A 75 -33.13 26.72 3.07
CA ALA A 75 -33.08 28.04 3.68
C ALA A 75 -31.69 28.67 3.52
N LYS A 76 -30.62 27.87 3.62
CA LYS A 76 -29.24 28.33 3.45
C LYS A 76 -28.97 28.75 2.01
N ILE A 77 -29.41 27.96 1.03
CA ILE A 77 -29.31 28.31 -0.41
C ILE A 77 -30.05 29.61 -0.70
N SER A 78 -31.28 29.75 -0.19
CA SER A 78 -32.07 30.97 -0.37
C SER A 78 -31.35 32.20 0.21
N ALA A 79 -30.78 32.07 1.41
CA ALA A 79 -30.01 33.15 2.03
C ALA A 79 -28.71 33.47 1.27
N ILE A 80 -28.01 32.45 0.75
CA ILE A 80 -26.81 32.63 -0.09
C ILE A 80 -27.16 33.37 -1.38
N ASN A 81 -28.21 32.93 -2.10
CA ASN A 81 -28.65 33.57 -3.34
C ASN A 81 -29.07 35.03 -3.10
N LYS A 82 -29.77 35.30 -2.00
CA LYS A 82 -30.12 36.67 -1.61
C LYS A 82 -28.88 37.53 -1.37
N LEU A 83 -27.87 36.99 -0.67
CA LEU A 83 -26.61 37.69 -0.44
C LEU A 83 -25.88 37.96 -1.77
N ILE A 84 -25.86 36.99 -2.68
CA ILE A 84 -25.29 37.15 -4.03
C ILE A 84 -25.96 38.27 -4.82
N ASP A 85 -27.30 38.35 -4.76
CA ASP A 85 -28.08 39.40 -5.41
C ASP A 85 -27.77 40.78 -4.81
N GLU A 86 -27.69 40.89 -3.47
CA GLU A 86 -27.27 42.11 -2.77
C GLU A 86 -25.85 42.55 -3.16
N MET A 87 -24.96 41.59 -3.41
CA MET A 87 -23.59 41.87 -3.82
C MET A 87 -23.44 42.28 -5.31
N ASP A 88 -24.51 42.19 -6.11
CA ASP A 88 -24.54 42.39 -7.56
C ASP A 88 -23.45 41.58 -8.32
N LEU A 89 -23.10 40.39 -7.80
CA LEU A 89 -22.03 39.56 -8.37
C LEU A 89 -22.46 38.79 -9.61
N VAL A 90 -23.76 38.58 -9.79
CA VAL A 90 -24.33 37.69 -10.83
C VAL A 90 -23.91 38.11 -12.24
N GLN A 91 -23.78 39.42 -12.48
CA GLN A 91 -23.36 39.95 -13.78
C GLN A 91 -21.84 40.07 -13.92
N LEU A 92 -21.12 40.10 -12.81
CA LEU A 92 -19.68 40.39 -12.76
C LEU A 92 -18.82 39.12 -12.72
N ILE A 93 -19.35 38.00 -12.22
CA ILE A 93 -18.59 36.78 -11.98
C ILE A 93 -19.34 35.54 -12.47
N ASP A 94 -18.77 34.86 -13.47
CA ASP A 94 -19.35 33.65 -14.06
C ASP A 94 -19.57 32.50 -13.04
N ASP A 95 -18.75 32.42 -12.00
CA ASP A 95 -18.82 31.38 -10.95
C ASP A 95 -19.97 31.59 -9.95
N VAL A 96 -20.61 32.76 -9.96
CA VAL A 96 -21.68 33.17 -9.01
C VAL A 96 -23.05 33.30 -9.73
N LYS A 97 -23.13 32.79 -10.97
CA LYS A 97 -24.38 32.60 -11.72
C LYS A 97 -25.41 31.77 -10.93
N PRO A 98 -26.71 31.83 -11.29
CA PRO A 98 -27.79 31.22 -10.51
C PRO A 98 -27.46 29.80 -10.10
N PHE A 99 -27.45 29.57 -8.79
CA PHE A 99 -27.11 28.28 -8.22
C PHE A 99 -28.23 27.27 -8.51
N ASP A 100 -27.92 26.30 -9.36
CA ASP A 100 -28.78 25.15 -9.61
C ASP A 100 -28.32 23.97 -8.75
N LEU A 101 -29.07 23.70 -7.67
CA LEU A 101 -28.77 22.62 -6.73
C LEU A 101 -28.79 21.25 -7.43
N GLU A 102 -29.74 21.01 -8.32
CA GLU A 102 -29.91 19.72 -8.99
C GLU A 102 -28.77 19.46 -9.97
N GLU A 103 -28.37 20.48 -10.75
CA GLU A 103 -27.22 20.38 -11.66
C GLU A 103 -25.93 20.08 -10.88
N LYS A 104 -25.70 20.78 -9.76
CA LYS A 104 -24.49 20.62 -8.95
C LYS A 104 -24.46 19.28 -8.22
N LYS A 105 -25.60 18.83 -7.66
CA LYS A 105 -25.77 17.51 -7.07
C LYS A 105 -25.46 16.41 -8.09
N ALA A 106 -26.02 16.51 -9.30
CA ALA A 106 -25.80 15.54 -10.36
C ALA A 106 -24.32 15.46 -10.76
N LYS A 107 -23.62 16.60 -10.87
CA LYS A 107 -22.18 16.64 -11.16
C LYS A 107 -21.35 15.96 -10.06
N LEU A 108 -21.61 16.27 -8.80
CA LEU A 108 -20.86 15.69 -7.69
C LEU A 108 -21.13 14.18 -7.54
N LEU A 109 -22.39 13.76 -7.69
CA LEU A 109 -22.76 12.35 -7.71
C LEU A 109 -22.06 11.58 -8.84
N ALA A 110 -21.98 12.17 -10.05
CA ALA A 110 -21.28 11.57 -11.17
C ALA A 110 -19.77 11.39 -10.91
N ILE A 111 -19.13 12.28 -10.15
CA ILE A 111 -17.73 12.14 -9.73
C ILE A 111 -17.57 10.97 -8.76
N TYR A 112 -18.43 10.86 -7.76
CA TYR A 112 -18.42 9.74 -6.82
C TYR A 112 -18.68 8.40 -7.53
N GLN A 113 -19.65 8.36 -8.44
CA GLN A 113 -19.97 7.17 -9.24
C GLN A 113 -18.80 6.78 -10.16
N ALA A 114 -18.18 7.73 -10.86
CA ALA A 114 -17.03 7.46 -11.72
C ALA A 114 -15.84 6.87 -10.93
N ARG A 115 -15.64 7.33 -9.69
CA ARG A 115 -14.62 6.77 -8.79
C ARG A 115 -14.96 5.33 -8.40
N LEU A 116 -16.22 5.06 -8.01
CA LEU A 116 -16.67 3.72 -7.67
C LEU A 116 -16.54 2.77 -8.86
N ASP A 117 -16.91 3.21 -10.06
CA ASP A 117 -16.80 2.43 -11.30
C ASP A 117 -15.33 2.09 -11.63
N ALA A 118 -14.40 3.01 -11.37
CA ALA A 118 -12.97 2.78 -11.57
C ALA A 118 -12.39 1.73 -10.60
N GLU A 119 -12.77 1.78 -9.33
CA GLU A 119 -12.39 0.77 -8.33
C GLU A 119 -13.00 -0.60 -8.66
N ASN A 120 -14.30 -0.64 -9.00
CA ASN A 120 -14.99 -1.86 -9.43
C ASN A 120 -14.37 -2.50 -10.67
N LYS A 121 -13.92 -1.68 -11.64
CA LYS A 121 -13.20 -2.16 -12.83
C LYS A 121 -11.88 -2.81 -12.45
N THR A 122 -11.15 -2.24 -11.49
CA THR A 122 -9.90 -2.81 -10.97
C THR A 122 -10.16 -4.13 -10.24
N LEU A 123 -11.14 -4.16 -9.35
CA LEU A 123 -11.56 -5.37 -8.65
C LEU A 123 -11.96 -6.49 -9.61
N THR A 124 -12.78 -6.17 -10.61
CA THR A 124 -13.22 -7.14 -11.63
C THR A 124 -12.03 -7.74 -12.39
N LYS A 125 -11.06 -6.90 -12.78
CA LYS A 125 -9.86 -7.36 -13.49
C LYS A 125 -9.02 -8.29 -12.61
N VAL A 126 -8.69 -7.88 -11.39
CA VAL A 126 -7.86 -8.68 -10.47
C VAL A 126 -8.57 -9.98 -10.09
N LYS A 127 -9.89 -9.93 -9.88
CA LYS A 127 -10.69 -11.12 -9.62
C LYS A 127 -10.67 -12.11 -10.79
N ALA A 128 -10.79 -11.62 -12.03
CA ALA A 128 -10.69 -12.48 -13.21
C ALA A 128 -9.31 -13.14 -13.34
N GLU A 129 -8.23 -12.41 -13.06
CA GLU A 129 -6.87 -12.96 -13.03
C GLU A 129 -6.69 -14.01 -11.93
N PHE A 130 -7.22 -13.75 -10.73
CA PHE A 130 -7.22 -14.71 -9.63
C PHE A 130 -7.99 -15.98 -9.99
N ASP A 131 -9.24 -15.85 -10.44
CA ASP A 131 -10.12 -16.98 -10.76
C ASP A 131 -9.53 -17.82 -11.92
N ALA A 132 -8.89 -17.19 -12.91
CA ALA A 132 -8.22 -17.89 -14.01
C ALA A 132 -6.97 -18.65 -13.57
N TYR A 133 -6.25 -18.15 -12.55
CA TYR A 133 -5.00 -18.76 -12.09
C TYR A 133 -5.21 -19.80 -10.98
N LEU A 134 -6.31 -19.72 -10.23
CA LEU A 134 -6.69 -20.67 -9.19
C LEU A 134 -6.63 -22.16 -9.61
N PRO A 135 -7.16 -22.60 -10.78
CA PRO A 135 -7.05 -24.00 -11.18
C PRO A 135 -5.60 -24.44 -11.41
N ILE A 136 -4.78 -23.57 -12.00
CA ILE A 136 -3.35 -23.84 -12.25
C ILE A 136 -2.59 -24.02 -10.92
N TYR A 137 -2.89 -23.16 -9.95
CA TYR A 137 -2.33 -23.28 -8.60
C TYR A 137 -2.77 -24.56 -7.89
N ASN A 138 -4.05 -24.92 -7.96
CA ASN A 138 -4.56 -26.12 -7.32
C ASN A 138 -3.96 -27.40 -7.91
N GLU A 139 -3.72 -27.41 -9.22
CA GLU A 139 -3.02 -28.49 -9.92
C GLU A 139 -1.59 -28.65 -9.40
N SER A 140 -0.82 -27.56 -9.37
CA SER A 140 0.58 -27.63 -8.91
C SER A 140 0.69 -27.91 -7.41
N LYS A 141 -0.22 -27.38 -6.59
CA LYS A 141 -0.33 -27.71 -5.16
C LYS A 141 -0.62 -29.19 -4.92
N SER A 142 -1.57 -29.76 -5.66
CA SER A 142 -1.92 -31.19 -5.52
C SER A 142 -0.73 -32.09 -5.89
N ALA A 143 0.01 -31.75 -6.94
CA ALA A 143 1.22 -32.47 -7.33
C ALA A 143 2.32 -32.35 -6.25
N TYR A 144 2.48 -31.15 -5.68
CA TYR A 144 3.41 -30.92 -4.58
C TYR A 144 3.10 -31.81 -3.37
N GLU A 145 1.85 -31.79 -2.91
CA GLU A 145 1.38 -32.57 -1.76
C GLU A 145 1.49 -34.08 -2.01
N LYS A 146 1.14 -34.53 -3.22
CA LYS A 146 1.29 -35.93 -3.62
C LYS A 146 2.75 -36.38 -3.64
N GLY A 147 3.66 -35.58 -4.22
CA GLY A 147 5.08 -35.91 -4.28
C GLY A 147 5.71 -36.04 -2.89
N GLU A 148 5.37 -35.15 -1.96
CA GLU A 148 5.82 -35.23 -0.57
C GLU A 148 5.20 -36.43 0.16
N ALA A 149 3.90 -36.70 -0.03
CA ALA A 149 3.22 -37.84 0.59
C ALA A 149 3.78 -39.20 0.12
N ASP A 150 4.00 -39.37 -1.18
CA ASP A 150 4.55 -40.61 -1.74
C ASP A 150 5.99 -40.85 -1.25
N ARG A 151 6.82 -39.79 -1.19
CA ARG A 151 8.19 -39.88 -0.66
C ARG A 151 8.19 -40.18 0.84
N ALA A 152 7.26 -39.60 1.59
CA ALA A 152 7.07 -39.90 3.01
C ALA A 152 6.63 -41.36 3.22
N ALA A 153 5.75 -41.89 2.37
CA ALA A 153 5.32 -43.30 2.43
C ALA A 153 6.48 -44.27 2.18
N LEU A 154 7.39 -43.95 1.25
CA LEU A 154 8.62 -44.72 1.04
C LEU A 154 9.55 -44.68 2.26
N SER A 155 9.66 -43.51 2.91
CA SER A 155 10.43 -43.38 4.17
C SER A 155 9.81 -44.22 5.29
N ALA A 156 8.49 -44.14 5.48
CA ALA A 156 7.77 -44.90 6.49
C ALA A 156 7.91 -46.42 6.29
N LYS A 157 7.86 -46.89 5.04
CA LYS A 157 8.14 -48.31 4.73
C LYS A 157 9.54 -48.72 5.15
N LYS A 158 10.55 -47.89 4.88
CA LYS A 158 11.93 -48.17 5.32
C LYS A 158 12.04 -48.21 6.85
N ASP A 159 11.42 -47.26 7.53
CA ASP A 159 11.44 -47.20 8.99
C ASP A 159 10.77 -48.44 9.60
N GLN A 160 9.70 -48.95 8.97
CA GLN A 160 9.08 -50.21 9.35
C GLN A 160 10.00 -51.42 9.15
N LEU A 161 10.74 -51.51 8.04
CA LEU A 161 11.72 -52.58 7.82
C LEU A 161 12.84 -52.56 8.88
N ASN A 162 13.30 -51.36 9.26
CA ASN A 162 14.27 -51.24 10.33
C ASN A 162 13.67 -51.68 11.67
N LYS A 163 12.44 -51.26 11.99
CA LYS A 163 11.74 -51.69 13.21
C LYS A 163 11.59 -53.21 13.28
N ASP A 164 11.11 -53.83 12.21
CA ASP A 164 10.98 -55.30 12.09
C ASP A 164 12.31 -56.02 12.38
N PHE A 165 13.41 -55.49 11.85
CA PHE A 165 14.74 -56.01 12.12
C PHE A 165 15.13 -55.86 13.60
N GLN A 166 14.93 -54.68 14.18
CA GLN A 166 15.22 -54.42 15.60
C GLN A 166 14.43 -55.34 16.53
N ASP A 167 13.14 -55.55 16.25
CA ASP A 167 12.27 -56.42 17.04
C ASP A 167 12.71 -57.89 16.94
N ALA A 168 13.01 -58.39 15.73
CA ALA A 168 13.53 -59.74 15.54
C ALA A 168 14.89 -59.96 16.23
N ARG A 169 15.76 -58.95 16.17
CA ARG A 169 17.07 -58.95 16.85
C ARG A 169 16.91 -59.02 18.36
N ASN A 170 15.99 -58.24 18.93
CA ASN A 170 15.71 -58.26 20.36
C ASN A 170 15.12 -59.61 20.80
N ALA A 171 14.22 -60.18 20.02
CA ALA A 171 13.66 -61.51 20.28
C ALA A 171 14.73 -62.61 20.25
N ALA A 172 15.71 -62.52 19.33
CA ALA A 172 16.85 -63.43 19.31
C ALA A 172 17.70 -63.30 20.59
N ILE A 173 17.99 -62.07 21.05
CA ILE A 173 18.73 -61.82 22.29
C ILE A 173 17.96 -62.36 23.51
N GLU A 174 16.65 -62.18 23.55
CA GLU A 174 15.80 -62.70 24.62
C GLU A 174 15.77 -64.23 24.63
N SER A 175 15.62 -64.87 23.46
CA SER A 175 15.65 -66.33 23.32
C SER A 175 16.98 -66.94 23.82
N LEU A 176 18.09 -66.23 23.61
CA LEU A 176 19.41 -66.61 24.14
C LEU A 176 19.48 -66.49 25.66
N SER A 177 18.87 -65.45 26.24
CA SER A 177 18.85 -65.28 27.70
C SER A 177 18.13 -66.44 28.41
N GLN A 178 17.12 -67.04 27.78
CA GLN A 178 16.36 -68.18 28.33
C GLN A 178 17.21 -69.46 28.51
N VAL A 179 18.29 -69.62 27.73
CA VAL A 179 19.24 -70.73 27.87
C VAL A 179 20.52 -70.32 28.61
N GLY A 180 20.47 -69.21 29.37
CA GLY A 180 21.57 -68.72 30.19
C GLY A 180 22.72 -68.09 29.40
N ILE A 181 22.46 -67.64 28.17
CA ILE A 181 23.43 -66.89 27.34
C ILE A 181 23.16 -65.40 27.54
N GLY A 182 23.96 -64.77 28.41
CA GLY A 182 23.78 -63.37 28.80
C GLY A 182 24.35 -62.34 27.82
N ARG A 183 24.11 -61.05 28.12
CA ARG A 183 24.56 -59.90 27.31
C ARG A 183 26.07 -59.79 27.11
N SER A 184 26.87 -60.37 28.01
CA SER A 184 28.32 -60.40 27.93
C SER A 184 28.86 -61.46 26.96
N SER A 185 28.02 -62.39 26.50
CA SER A 185 28.41 -63.41 25.51
C SER A 185 28.76 -62.78 24.17
N ASP A 186 29.69 -63.39 23.45
CA ASP A 186 30.07 -62.89 22.14
C ASP A 186 28.95 -63.07 21.10
N LEU A 187 28.03 -64.00 21.36
CA LEU A 187 26.82 -64.20 20.58
C LEU A 187 25.89 -62.98 20.66
N VAL A 188 25.56 -62.52 21.88
CA VAL A 188 24.69 -61.35 22.09
C VAL A 188 25.40 -60.06 21.67
N LYS A 189 26.70 -59.94 21.92
CA LYS A 189 27.53 -58.82 21.37
C LYS A 189 27.56 -58.81 19.84
N GLY A 190 27.46 -59.99 19.21
CA GLY A 190 27.39 -60.12 17.76
C GLY A 190 26.06 -59.61 17.21
N LEU A 191 24.95 -60.01 17.83
CA LEU A 191 23.61 -59.56 17.46
C LEU A 191 23.38 -58.06 17.72
N THR A 192 24.06 -57.47 18.69
CA THR A 192 23.90 -56.02 19.01
C THR A 192 24.71 -55.09 18.12
N LYS A 193 25.64 -55.62 17.30
CA LYS A 193 26.52 -54.82 16.43
C LYS A 193 26.06 -54.91 14.98
N ASP A 194 25.46 -53.85 14.46
CA ASP A 194 24.90 -53.82 13.10
C ASP A 194 25.94 -54.18 12.01
N TRP A 195 27.20 -53.76 12.17
CA TRP A 195 28.29 -54.07 11.22
C TRP A 195 28.68 -55.56 11.17
N LYS A 196 28.23 -56.38 12.13
CA LYS A 196 28.49 -57.82 12.11
C LYS A 196 27.52 -58.57 11.20
N PHE A 197 26.36 -58.00 10.87
CA PHE A 197 25.49 -58.53 9.83
C PHE A 197 26.10 -58.19 8.47
N ARG A 198 26.72 -59.19 7.84
CA ARG A 198 27.24 -59.06 6.48
C ARG A 198 26.20 -59.62 5.53
N VAL A 199 25.65 -58.75 4.68
CA VAL A 199 24.77 -59.12 3.58
C VAL A 199 25.61 -59.24 2.31
N TYR A 200 25.41 -60.32 1.57
CA TYR A 200 26.08 -60.58 0.30
C TYR A 200 25.04 -60.94 -0.74
N SER A 201 25.25 -60.49 -1.98
CA SER A 201 24.47 -60.87 -3.16
C SER A 201 25.34 -61.65 -4.14
N TYR A 202 24.72 -62.64 -4.79
CA TYR A 202 25.33 -63.48 -5.83
C TYR A 202 24.43 -63.49 -7.06
N ASN A 203 25.00 -63.44 -8.27
CA ASN A 203 24.21 -63.57 -9.50
C ASN A 203 23.45 -64.91 -9.49
N TYR A 204 22.14 -64.84 -9.68
CA TYR A 204 21.27 -66.01 -9.69
C TYR A 204 21.55 -66.88 -10.92
N SER A 205 21.68 -68.18 -10.68
CA SER A 205 21.64 -69.22 -11.71
C SER A 205 21.00 -70.46 -11.11
N GLU A 206 20.41 -71.32 -11.94
CA GLU A 206 19.87 -72.61 -11.49
C GLU A 206 20.91 -73.48 -10.76
N LYS A 207 22.20 -73.28 -11.05
CA LYS A 207 23.29 -73.97 -10.36
C LYS A 207 23.50 -73.48 -8.92
N ILE A 208 23.19 -72.22 -8.64
CA ILE A 208 23.39 -71.56 -7.35
C ILE A 208 22.13 -71.71 -6.47
N SER A 209 20.93 -71.82 -7.06
CA SER A 209 19.67 -71.96 -6.31
C SER A 209 19.57 -73.20 -5.41
N LYS A 210 20.41 -74.22 -5.65
CA LYS A 210 20.49 -75.43 -4.82
C LYS A 210 21.48 -75.33 -3.67
N LYS A 211 22.22 -74.21 -3.54
CA LYS A 211 23.24 -74.02 -2.50
C LYS A 211 22.67 -73.30 -1.29
N SER A 212 23.07 -73.72 -0.10
CA SER A 212 22.85 -73.01 1.16
C SER A 212 23.73 -71.75 1.26
N CYS A 213 23.33 -70.77 2.09
CA CYS A 213 24.14 -69.56 2.32
C CYS A 213 25.56 -69.87 2.83
N ARG A 214 25.74 -70.97 3.56
CA ARG A 214 27.05 -71.46 3.98
C ARG A 214 27.91 -71.88 2.79
N GLU A 215 27.36 -72.64 1.86
CA GLU A 215 28.07 -73.11 0.66
C GLU A 215 28.42 -71.97 -0.28
N LEU A 216 27.56 -70.95 -0.34
CA LEU A 216 27.82 -69.72 -1.10
C LEU A 216 28.99 -68.93 -0.52
N ASN A 217 29.01 -68.70 0.80
CA ASN A 217 30.08 -67.95 1.47
C ASN A 217 31.44 -68.68 1.45
N ASN A 218 31.44 -70.02 1.58
CA ASN A 218 32.67 -70.82 1.54
C ASN A 218 33.34 -70.82 0.16
N ALA A 219 32.58 -70.57 -0.91
CA ALA A 219 33.13 -70.49 -2.26
C ALA A 219 33.98 -69.23 -2.48
N THR A 220 33.82 -68.19 -1.65
CA THR A 220 34.40 -66.86 -1.85
C THR A 220 35.45 -66.44 -0.83
N SER A 221 35.45 -66.97 0.40
CA SER A 221 36.20 -66.34 1.51
C SER A 221 37.37 -67.14 2.12
N GLY A 222 37.68 -68.34 1.63
CA GLY A 222 38.77 -69.15 2.21
C GLY A 222 38.45 -69.67 3.63
N LYS A 223 38.97 -70.84 3.98
CA LYS A 223 38.63 -71.52 5.24
C LYS A 223 39.23 -70.78 6.43
N THR A 224 38.39 -70.24 7.31
CA THR A 224 38.80 -69.89 8.69
C THR A 224 37.76 -70.36 9.71
N LEU A 225 38.26 -70.90 10.83
CA LEU A 225 37.51 -71.47 11.95
C LEU A 225 36.88 -70.36 12.80
N THR A 226 35.61 -70.05 12.54
CA THR A 226 34.71 -69.26 13.39
C THR A 226 33.30 -69.86 13.36
N HIS A 227 32.46 -69.65 14.38
CA HIS A 227 31.05 -70.05 14.28
C HIS A 227 30.33 -68.99 13.46
N HIS A 228 29.82 -69.42 12.30
CA HIS A 228 29.02 -68.58 11.41
C HIS A 228 27.57 -69.00 11.49
N PHE A 229 26.71 -68.03 11.77
CA PHE A 229 25.28 -68.18 11.59
C PHE A 229 24.91 -67.62 10.23
N TYR A 230 24.00 -68.30 9.56
CA TYR A 230 23.59 -67.97 8.21
C TYR A 230 22.07 -67.79 8.19
N SER A 231 21.64 -66.82 7.40
CA SER A 231 20.24 -66.73 6.98
C SER A 231 19.87 -67.89 6.06
N ASP A 232 18.60 -67.96 5.74
CA ASP A 232 18.15 -68.68 4.55
C ASP A 232 18.60 -67.93 3.30
N ALA A 233 18.77 -68.67 2.20
CA ALA A 233 19.01 -68.04 0.89
C ALA A 233 17.71 -67.43 0.39
N SER A 234 17.75 -66.13 0.08
CA SER A 234 16.61 -65.40 -0.48
C SER A 234 16.91 -65.07 -1.94
N ILE A 235 15.94 -65.29 -2.82
CA ILE A 235 16.03 -64.92 -4.25
C ILE A 235 15.22 -63.65 -4.43
N ASP A 236 15.77 -62.66 -5.11
CA ASP A 236 15.05 -61.44 -5.45
C ASP A 236 13.84 -61.73 -6.38
N ALA A 237 12.89 -60.80 -6.45
CA ALA A 237 11.65 -61.00 -7.21
C ALA A 237 11.88 -61.31 -8.70
N ASN A 238 12.96 -60.79 -9.28
CA ASN A 238 13.29 -60.97 -10.70
C ASN A 238 14.15 -62.21 -10.97
N LYS A 239 14.50 -62.99 -9.93
CA LYS A 239 15.41 -64.15 -10.03
C LYS A 239 16.75 -63.81 -10.67
N THR A 240 17.29 -62.65 -10.33
CA THR A 240 18.58 -62.15 -10.80
C THR A 240 19.66 -62.23 -9.73
N GLU A 241 19.29 -62.25 -8.45
CA GLU A 241 20.22 -62.29 -7.33
C GLU A 241 19.78 -63.26 -6.22
N ILE A 242 20.75 -63.94 -5.61
CA ILE A 242 20.60 -64.65 -4.34
C ILE A 242 21.27 -63.82 -3.26
N SER A 243 20.51 -63.46 -2.23
CA SER A 243 20.99 -62.71 -1.08
C SER A 243 21.10 -63.60 0.16
N CYS A 244 22.17 -63.38 0.92
CA CYS A 244 22.46 -64.08 2.17
C CYS A 244 22.98 -63.10 3.22
N ALA A 245 22.60 -63.31 4.48
CA ALA A 245 23.24 -62.67 5.62
C ALA A 245 24.02 -63.70 6.43
N SER A 246 25.13 -63.25 6.99
CA SER A 246 25.82 -63.97 8.03
C SER A 246 26.33 -63.02 9.10
N PHE A 247 26.53 -63.52 10.31
CA PHE A 247 27.37 -62.82 11.27
C PHE A 247 28.32 -63.80 11.96
N ILE A 248 29.47 -63.26 12.36
CA ILE A 248 30.63 -64.05 12.81
C ILE A 248 30.85 -63.82 14.30
N VAL A 249 30.99 -64.94 15.02
CA VAL A 249 31.35 -64.95 16.44
C VAL A 249 32.67 -65.71 16.60
N SER A 250 33.68 -65.07 17.23
CA SER A 250 34.98 -65.69 17.51
C SER A 250 34.93 -66.48 18.80
N PHE A 251 35.68 -67.59 18.85
CA PHE A 251 35.58 -68.60 19.89
C PHE A 251 36.42 -68.31 21.14
N SER A 252 35.72 -68.22 22.27
CA SER A 252 36.00 -69.04 23.46
C SER A 252 34.71 -69.49 24.17
N ASP A 253 33.56 -69.40 23.48
CA ASP A 253 32.24 -69.37 24.12
C ASP A 253 31.57 -70.76 24.09
N SER A 254 31.53 -71.45 25.24
CA SER A 254 30.77 -72.71 25.45
C SER A 254 29.25 -72.54 25.32
N SER A 255 28.80 -71.34 24.93
CA SER A 255 27.40 -70.97 24.77
C SER A 255 26.72 -71.62 23.57
N VAL A 256 27.47 -71.98 22.51
CA VAL A 256 26.89 -72.55 21.28
C VAL A 256 26.32 -73.96 21.50
N SER A 257 26.89 -74.74 22.42
CA SER A 257 26.36 -76.07 22.77
C SER A 257 25.03 -76.00 23.54
N LYS A 258 24.59 -74.81 23.96
CA LYS A 258 23.30 -74.57 24.63
C LYS A 258 22.19 -74.15 23.67
N LEU A 259 22.50 -73.97 22.38
CA LEU A 259 21.52 -73.53 21.39
C LEU A 259 20.61 -74.70 20.99
N GLY A 260 19.32 -74.57 21.29
CA GLY A 260 18.28 -75.41 20.74
C GLY A 260 17.68 -74.83 19.47
N GLU A 261 16.77 -75.58 18.87
CA GLU A 261 15.99 -75.16 17.70
C GLU A 261 15.30 -73.79 17.89
N PRO A 262 14.70 -73.43 19.05
CA PRO A 262 14.10 -72.11 19.23
C PRO A 262 15.10 -70.96 19.10
N GLN A 263 16.30 -71.09 19.68
CA GLN A 263 17.34 -70.06 19.62
C GLN A 263 17.89 -69.93 18.20
N LEU A 264 18.13 -71.06 17.53
CA LEU A 264 18.58 -71.07 16.14
C LEU A 264 17.55 -70.41 15.23
N ASN A 265 16.27 -70.73 15.38
CA ASN A 265 15.19 -70.12 14.61
C ASN A 265 15.08 -68.60 14.87
N ALA A 266 15.22 -68.16 16.12
CA ALA A 266 15.20 -66.74 16.45
C ALA A 266 16.39 -65.97 15.83
N ILE A 267 17.59 -66.56 15.87
CA ILE A 267 18.79 -66.02 15.21
C ILE A 267 18.59 -65.96 13.69
N THR A 268 18.11 -67.04 13.07
CA THR A 268 17.85 -67.11 11.62
C THR A 268 16.80 -66.08 11.20
N ASN A 269 15.73 -65.91 11.98
CA ASN A 269 14.72 -64.88 11.72
C ASN A 269 15.31 -63.46 11.77
N ALA A 270 16.15 -63.16 12.78
CA ALA A 270 16.84 -61.87 12.87
C ALA A 270 17.77 -61.64 11.66
N LEU A 271 18.47 -62.68 11.20
CA LEU A 271 19.30 -62.62 10.00
C LEU A 271 18.48 -62.39 8.72
N ASN A 272 17.36 -63.10 8.57
CA ASN A 272 16.45 -62.93 7.44
C ASN A 272 15.89 -61.49 7.39
N LYS A 273 15.47 -60.94 8.54
CA LYS A 273 15.02 -59.54 8.64
C LYS A 273 16.13 -58.52 8.37
N ALA A 274 17.38 -58.82 8.73
CA ALA A 274 18.53 -57.97 8.41
C ALA A 274 18.75 -57.84 6.89
N ILE A 275 18.63 -58.94 6.14
CA ILE A 275 18.75 -58.93 4.66
C ILE A 275 17.68 -58.03 4.06
N ILE A 276 16.43 -58.24 4.47
CA ILE A 276 15.28 -57.49 3.97
C ILE A 276 15.50 -55.99 4.25
N ASN A 277 15.89 -55.64 5.49
CA ASN A 277 16.15 -54.24 5.85
C ASN A 277 17.27 -53.59 5.01
N VAL A 278 18.36 -54.31 4.73
CA VAL A 278 19.46 -53.78 3.90
C VAL A 278 19.05 -53.69 2.44
N ASN A 279 18.56 -54.78 1.84
CA ASN A 279 18.27 -54.85 0.42
C ASN A 279 17.06 -53.99 0.04
N ASP A 280 15.91 -54.25 0.66
CA ASP A 280 14.68 -53.54 0.34
C ASP A 280 14.73 -52.11 0.86
N GLY A 281 15.38 -51.88 2.01
CA GLY A 281 15.63 -50.52 2.51
C GLY A 281 16.48 -49.69 1.56
N ASN A 282 17.52 -50.26 0.94
CA ASN A 282 18.32 -49.57 -0.07
C ASN A 282 17.51 -49.29 -1.35
N GLN A 283 16.68 -50.23 -1.80
CA GLN A 283 15.78 -50.02 -2.94
C GLN A 283 14.75 -48.91 -2.66
N LEU A 284 14.16 -48.87 -1.47
CA LEU A 284 13.25 -47.80 -1.05
C LEU A 284 13.93 -46.43 -1.04
N VAL A 285 15.19 -46.35 -0.57
CA VAL A 285 15.97 -45.10 -0.65
C VAL A 285 16.19 -44.69 -2.10
N LYS A 286 16.55 -45.63 -2.97
CA LYS A 286 16.74 -45.37 -4.39
C LYS A 286 15.45 -44.86 -5.04
N LEU A 287 14.33 -45.56 -4.87
CA LEU A 287 13.02 -45.16 -5.37
C LEU A 287 12.61 -43.77 -4.87
N ARG A 288 12.86 -43.45 -3.60
CA ARG A 288 12.56 -42.12 -3.03
C ARG A 288 13.44 -41.03 -3.64
N ASN A 289 14.72 -41.30 -3.87
CA ASN A 289 15.65 -40.33 -4.45
C ASN A 289 15.43 -40.14 -5.96
N GLU A 290 14.93 -41.18 -6.65
CA GLU A 290 14.62 -41.17 -8.08
C GLU A 290 13.15 -40.81 -8.36
N TYR A 291 12.31 -40.58 -7.35
CA TYR A 291 10.87 -40.40 -7.48
C TYR A 291 10.49 -39.38 -8.56
N TYR A 292 11.07 -38.19 -8.55
CA TYR A 292 10.78 -37.16 -9.55
C TYR A 292 11.35 -37.47 -10.94
N LYS A 293 12.37 -38.34 -11.04
CA LYS A 293 12.85 -38.82 -12.34
C LYS A 293 11.89 -39.81 -12.97
N THR A 294 11.19 -40.60 -12.15
CA THR A 294 10.20 -41.58 -12.61
C THR A 294 8.78 -41.02 -12.72
N HIS A 295 8.53 -39.82 -12.18
CA HIS A 295 7.26 -39.09 -12.26
C HIS A 295 7.49 -37.66 -12.76
N PRO A 296 7.89 -37.47 -14.04
CA PRO A 296 8.24 -36.16 -14.58
C PRO A 296 7.06 -35.18 -14.60
N ASP A 297 5.85 -35.67 -14.78
CA ASP A 297 4.59 -34.92 -14.70
C ASP A 297 4.37 -34.28 -13.32
N ILE A 298 4.70 -35.01 -12.25
CA ILE A 298 4.64 -34.51 -10.87
C ILE A 298 5.81 -33.57 -10.59
N ALA A 299 7.01 -33.87 -11.11
CA ALA A 299 8.22 -33.09 -10.87
C ALA A 299 8.08 -31.64 -11.34
N ASP A 300 7.62 -31.45 -12.57
CA ASP A 300 7.46 -30.11 -13.16
C ASP A 300 6.44 -29.27 -12.38
N LEU A 301 5.31 -29.86 -12.01
CA LEU A 301 4.26 -29.19 -11.23
C LEU A 301 4.70 -28.90 -9.79
N HIS A 302 5.39 -29.84 -9.14
CA HIS A 302 5.95 -29.67 -7.79
C HIS A 302 6.91 -28.48 -7.74
N ASP A 303 7.84 -28.39 -8.69
CA ASP A 303 8.83 -27.30 -8.74
C ASP A 303 8.18 -25.96 -9.07
N ARG A 304 7.20 -25.95 -9.99
CA ARG A 304 6.39 -24.76 -10.25
C ARG A 304 5.69 -24.25 -8.99
N TYR A 305 5.05 -25.12 -8.21
CA TYR A 305 4.44 -24.73 -6.93
C TYR A 305 5.46 -24.11 -5.98
N ARG A 306 6.61 -24.77 -5.81
CA ARG A 306 7.65 -24.37 -4.86
C ARG A 306 8.26 -22.99 -5.18
N TYR A 307 8.47 -22.69 -6.46
CA TYR A 307 9.22 -21.50 -6.87
C TYR A 307 8.35 -20.35 -7.35
N THR A 308 7.25 -20.64 -8.05
CA THR A 308 6.53 -19.63 -8.83
C THR A 308 5.07 -19.54 -8.43
N ASP A 309 4.34 -20.65 -8.46
CA ASP A 309 2.89 -20.59 -8.43
C ASP A 309 2.35 -20.15 -7.07
N ARG A 310 2.98 -20.59 -5.98
CA ARG A 310 2.62 -20.13 -4.63
C ARG A 310 2.78 -18.62 -4.48
N ARG A 311 3.93 -18.07 -4.88
CA ARG A 311 4.21 -16.63 -4.78
C ARG A 311 3.26 -15.81 -5.64
N LYS A 312 2.94 -16.31 -6.84
CA LYS A 312 2.01 -15.64 -7.75
C LYS A 312 0.59 -15.62 -7.16
N MET A 313 0.12 -16.72 -6.57
CA MET A 313 -1.17 -16.73 -5.87
C MET A 313 -1.18 -15.78 -4.68
N GLU A 314 -0.16 -15.80 -3.81
CA GLU A 314 -0.04 -14.88 -2.66
C GLU A 314 -0.11 -13.41 -3.13
N GLY A 315 0.53 -13.09 -4.26
CA GLY A 315 0.46 -11.76 -4.89
C GLY A 315 -0.92 -11.40 -5.41
N LEU A 316 -1.63 -12.35 -6.03
CA LEU A 316 -3.00 -12.14 -6.52
C LEU A 316 -4.00 -12.02 -5.37
N GLU A 317 -3.88 -12.81 -4.31
CA GLU A 317 -4.70 -12.70 -3.08
C GLU A 317 -4.51 -11.32 -2.44
N SER A 318 -3.27 -10.86 -2.33
CA SER A 318 -2.96 -9.53 -1.80
C SER A 318 -3.56 -8.44 -2.69
N SER A 319 -3.41 -8.55 -4.00
CA SER A 319 -3.98 -7.59 -4.96
C SER A 319 -5.50 -7.56 -4.91
N LEU A 320 -6.14 -8.72 -4.78
CA LEU A 320 -7.60 -8.86 -4.69
C LEU A 320 -8.12 -8.19 -3.41
N LYS A 321 -7.43 -8.41 -2.29
CA LYS A 321 -7.73 -7.74 -1.02
C LYS A 321 -7.62 -6.22 -1.14
N TYR A 322 -6.52 -5.69 -1.70
CA TYR A 322 -6.36 -4.25 -1.88
C TYR A 322 -7.41 -3.64 -2.81
N ALA A 323 -7.81 -4.36 -3.87
CA ALA A 323 -8.86 -3.91 -4.78
C ALA A 323 -10.24 -3.89 -4.08
N GLN A 324 -10.54 -4.89 -3.26
CA GLN A 324 -11.76 -4.91 -2.44
C GLN A 324 -11.77 -3.76 -1.44
N GLU A 325 -10.67 -3.52 -0.72
CA GLU A 325 -10.52 -2.37 0.17
C GLU A 325 -10.62 -1.02 -0.58
N GLY A 326 -10.23 -0.97 -1.87
CA GLY A 326 -10.45 0.18 -2.75
C GLY A 326 -11.94 0.49 -2.90
N VAL A 327 -12.73 -0.51 -3.26
CA VAL A 327 -14.20 -0.41 -3.38
C VAL A 327 -14.85 -0.06 -2.03
N ASP A 328 -14.48 -0.76 -0.96
CA ASP A 328 -15.06 -0.56 0.38
C ASP A 328 -14.78 0.84 0.94
N ARG A 329 -13.67 1.48 0.52
CA ARG A 329 -13.35 2.88 0.87
C ARG A 329 -14.18 3.90 0.09
N VAL A 330 -14.72 3.53 -1.07
CA VAL A 330 -15.62 4.41 -1.83
C VAL A 330 -17.02 4.27 -1.25
N ALA A 331 -17.27 4.97 -0.14
CA ALA A 331 -18.62 5.20 0.34
C ALA A 331 -19.29 6.24 -0.58
N LEU A 332 -20.39 5.86 -1.23
CA LEU A 332 -21.26 6.84 -1.87
C LEU A 332 -21.91 7.67 -0.76
N PRO A 333 -21.72 9.00 -0.75
CA PRO A 333 -22.39 9.85 0.23
C PRO A 333 -23.91 9.79 0.05
N SER A 334 -24.64 9.97 1.14
CA SER A 334 -26.09 10.13 1.08
C SER A 334 -26.47 11.39 0.32
N ASP A 335 -27.70 11.44 -0.20
CA ASP A 335 -28.22 12.64 -0.87
C ASP A 335 -28.06 13.90 -0.02
N GLN A 336 -28.29 13.80 1.30
CA GLN A 336 -28.11 14.92 2.22
C GLN A 336 -26.64 15.35 2.35
N GLN A 337 -25.71 14.40 2.42
CA GLN A 337 -24.27 14.72 2.46
C GLN A 337 -23.81 15.43 1.19
N ILE A 338 -24.34 15.02 0.03
CA ILE A 338 -24.06 15.67 -1.26
C ILE A 338 -24.62 17.10 -1.24
N ILE A 339 -25.86 17.29 -0.78
CA ILE A 339 -26.47 18.62 -0.65
C ILE A 339 -25.62 19.51 0.26
N ASP A 340 -25.24 19.03 1.44
CA ASP A 340 -24.44 19.81 2.40
C ASP A 340 -23.07 20.20 1.83
N GLU A 341 -22.39 19.29 1.12
CA GLU A 341 -21.10 19.57 0.47
C GLU A 341 -21.24 20.64 -0.63
N VAL A 342 -22.26 20.51 -1.50
CA VAL A 342 -22.52 21.46 -2.57
C VAL A 342 -22.88 22.85 -2.03
N VAL A 343 -23.74 22.92 -1.00
CA VAL A 343 -24.13 24.19 -0.38
C VAL A 343 -22.93 24.86 0.29
N MET A 344 -22.06 24.08 0.95
CA MET A 344 -20.85 24.63 1.55
C MET A 344 -19.83 25.11 0.50
N ASP A 345 -19.70 24.42 -0.64
CA ASP A 345 -18.87 24.87 -1.75
C ASP A 345 -19.38 26.18 -2.36
N HIS A 346 -20.71 26.30 -2.51
CA HIS A 346 -21.34 27.53 -2.97
C HIS A 346 -21.14 28.68 -1.98
N PHE A 347 -21.31 28.43 -0.68
CA PHE A 347 -21.04 29.42 0.36
C PHE A 347 -19.56 29.86 0.38
N ARG A 348 -18.61 28.92 0.23
CA ARG A 348 -17.18 29.24 0.12
C ARG A 348 -16.90 30.16 -1.07
N THR A 349 -17.56 29.91 -2.20
CA THR A 349 -17.45 30.77 -3.38
C THR A 349 -17.85 32.21 -3.04
N VAL A 350 -18.95 32.41 -2.31
CA VAL A 350 -19.38 33.76 -1.87
C VAL A 350 -18.34 34.41 -0.94
N THR A 351 -17.83 33.68 0.06
CA THR A 351 -16.79 34.23 0.95
C THR A 351 -15.48 34.57 0.22
N MET A 352 -15.16 33.89 -0.89
CA MET A 352 -14.00 34.25 -1.72
C MET A 352 -14.17 35.59 -2.46
N TYR A 353 -15.40 36.09 -2.59
CA TYR A 353 -15.73 37.35 -3.25
C TYR A 353 -16.19 38.45 -2.28
N GLU A 354 -16.14 38.18 -0.97
CA GLU A 354 -16.43 39.15 0.11
C GLU A 354 -15.58 40.41 -0.03
N ASP A 355 -14.26 40.27 -0.11
CA ASP A 355 -13.35 41.41 -0.28
C ASP A 355 -13.67 42.20 -1.56
N PHE A 356 -14.08 41.52 -2.63
CA PHE A 356 -14.43 42.21 -3.88
C PHE A 356 -15.69 43.07 -3.72
N HIS A 357 -16.72 42.55 -3.06
CA HIS A 357 -17.95 43.30 -2.81
C HIS A 357 -17.73 44.48 -1.86
N ILE A 358 -17.07 44.25 -0.71
CA ILE A 358 -16.79 45.30 0.27
C ILE A 358 -16.01 46.44 -0.37
N ASN A 359 -15.05 46.13 -1.23
CA ASN A 359 -14.30 47.17 -1.93
C ASN A 359 -15.14 47.91 -2.98
N ASN A 360 -16.06 47.24 -3.67
CA ASN A 360 -16.95 47.90 -4.63
C ASN A 360 -17.93 48.87 -3.97
N LEU A 361 -18.38 48.59 -2.74
CA LEU A 361 -19.20 49.55 -1.97
C LEU A 361 -18.47 50.88 -1.81
N LEU A 362 -17.19 50.83 -1.40
CA LEU A 362 -16.35 52.02 -1.28
C LEU A 362 -16.15 52.74 -2.62
N LEU A 363 -16.05 52.00 -3.74
CA LEU A 363 -15.87 52.58 -5.06
C LEU A 363 -17.07 53.41 -5.53
N ASN A 364 -18.28 52.99 -5.17
CA ASN A 364 -19.50 53.67 -5.61
C ASN A 364 -19.69 55.03 -4.93
N GLU A 365 -19.06 55.24 -3.78
CA GLU A 365 -19.08 56.50 -3.03
C GLU A 365 -18.00 57.50 -3.47
N LEU A 366 -17.21 57.15 -4.49
CA LEU A 366 -16.13 58.00 -4.97
C LEU A 366 -16.64 59.06 -5.93
N GLU A 367 -16.32 60.30 -5.61
CA GLU A 367 -16.59 61.41 -6.50
C GLU A 367 -15.32 61.76 -7.29
N TYR A 368 -15.41 61.79 -8.62
CA TYR A 368 -14.26 62.15 -9.46
C TYR A 368 -13.91 63.63 -9.29
N VAL A 369 -12.64 63.92 -9.01
CA VAL A 369 -12.14 65.28 -8.85
C VAL A 369 -11.35 65.73 -10.07
N SER A 370 -10.27 65.01 -10.40
CA SER A 370 -9.37 65.38 -11.49
C SER A 370 -8.47 64.24 -11.91
N THR A 371 -7.84 64.35 -13.08
CA THR A 371 -6.77 63.44 -13.51
C THR A 371 -5.42 64.11 -13.24
N VAL A 372 -4.44 63.34 -12.76
CA VAL A 372 -3.06 63.82 -12.58
C VAL A 372 -2.46 64.17 -13.94
N GLY A 373 -1.98 65.40 -14.06
CA GLY A 373 -1.30 65.91 -15.24
C GLY A 373 0.03 65.19 -15.51
N SER A 374 0.56 65.34 -16.72
CA SER A 374 1.84 64.74 -17.12
C SER A 374 3.04 65.24 -16.31
N ASP A 375 2.90 66.37 -15.61
CA ASP A 375 3.89 66.93 -14.68
C ASP A 375 3.68 66.46 -13.23
N GLY A 376 2.76 65.52 -12.99
CA GLY A 376 2.45 64.95 -11.69
C GLY A 376 1.50 65.80 -10.84
N ARG A 377 0.99 66.92 -11.35
CA ARG A 377 0.09 67.81 -10.58
C ARG A 377 -1.37 67.44 -10.73
N PHE A 378 -2.14 67.64 -9.67
CA PHE A 378 -3.58 67.45 -9.65
C PHE A 378 -4.24 68.50 -8.75
N LYS A 379 -5.54 68.74 -8.97
CA LYS A 379 -6.33 69.59 -8.07
C LYS A 379 -7.06 68.71 -7.08
N LEU A 380 -7.06 69.11 -5.82
CA LEU A 380 -7.92 68.54 -4.80
C LEU A 380 -9.22 69.35 -4.75
N ASP A 381 -10.32 68.69 -4.38
CA ASP A 381 -11.50 69.41 -3.92
C ASP A 381 -11.32 69.68 -2.44
N ASN A 382 -11.51 70.94 -2.03
CA ASN A 382 -11.21 71.40 -0.68
C ASN A 382 -12.43 71.33 0.26
N THR A 383 -13.57 70.85 -0.24
CA THR A 383 -14.81 70.73 0.53
C THR A 383 -14.91 69.43 1.32
N GLU A 384 -14.05 68.46 1.03
CA GLU A 384 -14.10 67.10 1.57
C GLU A 384 -12.86 66.78 2.41
N ASP A 385 -13.03 65.96 3.46
CA ASP A 385 -11.98 65.64 4.44
C ASP A 385 -10.96 64.62 3.92
N PHE A 386 -11.33 63.84 2.89
CA PHE A 386 -10.48 62.79 2.32
C PHE A 386 -10.41 62.81 0.79
N ASN A 387 -9.19 62.61 0.27
CA ASN A 387 -8.92 62.44 -1.15
C ASN A 387 -8.29 61.06 -1.42
N LEU A 388 -8.77 60.33 -2.43
CA LEU A 388 -8.35 58.98 -2.82
C LEU A 388 -7.80 58.96 -4.25
N PHE A 389 -6.59 58.43 -4.43
CA PHE A 389 -5.97 58.29 -5.76
C PHE A 389 -6.22 56.91 -6.32
N PHE A 390 -6.69 56.83 -7.57
CA PHE A 390 -6.84 55.60 -8.33
C PHE A 390 -5.88 55.56 -9.50
N ILE A 391 -5.03 54.53 -9.51
CA ILE A 391 -4.16 54.24 -10.64
C ILE A 391 -4.81 53.13 -11.45
N HIS A 392 -5.24 53.43 -12.67
CA HIS A 392 -5.71 52.41 -13.60
C HIS A 392 -4.89 52.36 -14.88
N SER A 393 -4.74 51.14 -15.37
CA SER A 393 -4.11 50.89 -16.66
C SER A 393 -5.10 51.18 -17.77
N LYS A 394 -4.62 51.69 -18.90
CA LYS A 394 -5.41 51.96 -20.12
C LYS A 394 -6.15 50.73 -20.69
N ARG A 395 -6.11 49.55 -20.04
CA ARG A 395 -6.76 48.30 -20.47
C ARG A 395 -7.89 47.86 -19.52
N LYS A 396 -9.12 48.02 -20.01
CA LYS A 396 -10.47 47.61 -19.53
C LYS A 396 -10.62 46.79 -18.23
N PHE A 397 -11.29 47.42 -17.26
CA PHE A 397 -12.31 47.05 -16.23
C PHE A 397 -12.72 45.60 -15.86
N ASN A 398 -12.22 44.51 -16.45
CA ASN A 398 -12.65 43.14 -16.06
C ASN A 398 -11.64 42.42 -15.16
N GLN A 399 -11.04 43.10 -14.19
CA GLN A 399 -9.92 42.56 -13.38
C GLN A 399 -10.23 42.64 -11.89
N LYS A 400 -9.83 41.61 -11.12
CA LYS A 400 -9.89 41.63 -9.66
C LYS A 400 -8.97 42.74 -9.15
N ALA A 401 -9.56 43.83 -8.69
CA ALA A 401 -8.85 44.95 -8.07
C ALA A 401 -8.49 44.60 -6.62
N ALA A 402 -7.31 45.04 -6.17
CA ALA A 402 -6.83 44.85 -4.80
C ALA A 402 -6.41 46.22 -4.26
N PHE A 403 -7.21 46.76 -3.35
CA PHE A 403 -7.10 48.14 -2.88
C PHE A 403 -6.19 48.26 -1.67
N LYS A 404 -5.62 49.45 -1.48
CA LYS A 404 -4.85 49.80 -0.28
C LYS A 404 -5.41 51.11 0.25
N VAL A 405 -5.55 51.23 1.56
CA VAL A 405 -5.90 52.49 2.22
C VAL A 405 -4.70 52.87 3.07
N ILE A 406 -4.17 54.07 2.88
CA ILE A 406 -3.02 54.58 3.63
C ILE A 406 -3.50 55.82 4.35
N ARG A 407 -3.38 55.88 5.68
CA ARG A 407 -3.66 57.10 6.44
C ARG A 407 -2.38 57.94 6.46
N LEU A 408 -2.47 59.18 6.00
CA LEU A 408 -1.42 60.18 6.19
C LEU A 408 -1.82 61.11 7.34
N ALA A 409 -0.85 61.47 8.20
CA ALA A 409 -1.06 62.29 9.39
C ALA A 409 -1.37 63.76 9.02
N GLU A 410 -2.08 64.46 9.90
CA GLU A 410 -2.43 65.89 9.80
C GLU A 410 -1.24 66.75 9.33
N PHE A 411 -1.44 67.52 8.27
CA PHE A 411 -0.47 68.50 7.78
C PHE A 411 -0.83 69.88 8.30
N GLY A 412 -0.01 70.45 9.19
CA GLY A 412 -0.10 71.88 9.51
C GLY A 412 0.57 72.74 8.43
N ASP A 413 0.00 73.92 8.15
CA ASP A 413 0.47 75.16 7.45
C ASP A 413 1.63 75.12 6.40
N SER A 414 2.01 73.98 5.85
CA SER A 414 3.06 73.87 4.81
C SER A 414 2.47 73.29 3.51
N PRO A 415 2.66 73.95 2.35
CA PRO A 415 2.19 73.41 1.09
C PRO A 415 3.08 72.24 0.63
N LEU A 416 2.41 71.21 0.11
CA LEU A 416 2.92 69.99 -0.56
C LEU A 416 3.41 68.84 0.34
N ALA A 417 2.65 67.74 0.33
CA ALA A 417 3.14 66.42 0.70
C ALA A 417 3.88 65.77 -0.48
N VAL A 418 5.10 65.26 -0.25
CA VAL A 418 5.80 64.36 -1.18
C VAL A 418 5.49 62.92 -0.76
N VAL A 419 4.84 62.14 -1.65
CA VAL A 419 4.49 60.74 -1.38
C VAL A 419 5.53 59.80 -1.99
N ASP A 420 6.41 59.23 -1.16
CA ASP A 420 7.37 58.19 -1.58
C ASP A 420 6.69 56.81 -1.65
N PHE A 421 6.70 56.21 -2.85
CA PHE A 421 6.17 54.87 -3.13
C PHE A 421 6.87 53.72 -2.38
N ASN A 422 8.06 53.91 -1.81
CA ASN A 422 8.81 52.82 -1.17
C ASN A 422 8.17 52.29 0.12
N GLY A 423 7.28 53.04 0.78
CA GLY A 423 6.46 52.57 1.91
C GLY A 423 5.17 51.85 1.50
N ILE A 424 4.74 52.01 0.24
CA ILE A 424 3.44 51.52 -0.26
C ILE A 424 3.52 50.04 -0.70
N LEU A 425 4.70 49.55 -1.08
CA LEU A 425 4.86 48.31 -1.85
C LEU A 425 5.43 47.10 -1.07
N GLN A 426 5.66 47.19 0.24
CA GLN A 426 6.06 46.00 1.00
C GLN A 426 4.84 45.13 1.33
N THR A 427 4.84 43.92 0.80
CA THR A 427 3.77 42.90 0.81
C THR A 427 3.38 42.36 2.20
N LYS A 428 3.96 42.85 3.29
CA LYS A 428 3.77 42.29 4.63
C LYS A 428 2.72 42.99 5.49
N ASP A 429 2.24 44.17 5.10
CA ASP A 429 1.37 45.01 5.94
C ASP A 429 0.00 45.27 5.27
N PHE A 430 -0.67 44.19 4.82
CA PHE A 430 -2.04 44.24 4.26
C PHE A 430 -3.13 44.22 5.34
N GLN A 431 -2.89 44.77 6.53
CA GLN A 431 -3.88 44.74 7.61
C GLN A 431 -4.01 46.09 8.32
N THR A 432 -5.28 46.41 8.60
CA THR A 432 -5.82 47.45 9.48
C THR A 432 -5.78 48.91 9.00
N ILE A 433 -6.98 49.43 8.70
CA ILE A 433 -7.35 50.81 9.04
C ILE A 433 -7.58 50.82 10.57
N THR A 434 -6.88 51.67 11.30
CA THR A 434 -7.23 51.99 12.70
C THR A 434 -7.50 53.49 12.76
N LEU A 435 -8.74 53.84 13.12
CA LEU A 435 -9.20 55.22 13.31
C LEU A 435 -8.49 55.89 14.48
#